data_AF-A0A925J926-F1
#
_entry.id   AF-A0A925J926-F1
#
_cell.length_a   1.000
_cell.length_b   1.000
_cell.length_c   1.000
_cell.angle_alpha   90.00
_cell.angle_beta   90.00
_cell.angle_gamma   90.00
#
_symmetry.space_group_name_H-M   'P 1'
#
loop_
_entity.id
_entity.type
_entity.pdbx_description
1 polymer ?
#
loop_
_entity_poly.entity_id
_entity_poly.type
_entity_poly.pdbx_seq_one_letter_code
_entity_poly.pdbx_strand_id
1 'polypeptide(L)'
;AIHGSAPRRAGQNLANPSGLFLGSILMLVHINQPDVAELAHNAWLRTIEDGVHTYDMYKEGVSKEKVGTKEFAEAVASRIGQKPETLKPVTYTANVVESDPKPIYSTPTPQKKDLVGVDIFLDWWKGSFYGVANELGPLVEAVNGDGLKLQTIANRGVKVYPEGFSDTFTVDHWRCRFVAEAGEGKEVTKAQLISLLQRFDEAGLDVIKTENLYNFDGAKGFSA
;
A
#
# COMPACT_ATOMS: atom_id res chain seq x y z
N ALA A 1 -5.18 -16.82 9.17
CA ALA A 1 -3.95 -16.76 9.99
C ALA A 1 -3.28 -15.40 9.80
N ILE A 2 -2.65 -14.84 10.85
CA ILE A 2 -1.86 -13.60 10.73
C ILE A 2 -0.45 -13.90 10.18
N HIS A 3 0.08 -15.11 10.42
CA HIS A 3 1.38 -15.52 9.91
C HIS A 3 1.36 -15.78 8.39
N GLY A 4 2.53 -15.65 7.75
CA GLY A 4 2.74 -15.99 6.34
C GLY A 4 2.94 -17.49 6.08
N SER A 5 3.46 -17.82 4.90
CA SER A 5 3.63 -19.20 4.40
C SER A 5 4.73 -20.02 5.10
N ALA A 6 5.64 -19.37 5.83
CA ALA A 6 6.76 -19.98 6.55
C ALA A 6 7.49 -21.11 5.76
N PRO A 7 8.13 -20.81 4.61
CA PRO A 7 8.68 -21.83 3.70
C PRO A 7 9.64 -22.82 4.37
N ARG A 8 10.41 -22.36 5.37
CA ARG A 8 11.33 -23.19 6.17
C ARG A 8 10.65 -24.31 6.96
N ARG A 9 9.32 -24.33 7.07
CA ARG A 9 8.52 -25.34 7.79
C ARG A 9 7.63 -26.19 6.88
N ALA A 10 7.62 -25.91 5.58
CA ALA A 10 6.78 -26.63 4.62
C ALA A 10 7.18 -28.12 4.56
N GLY A 11 6.18 -29.01 4.52
CA GLY A 11 6.37 -30.46 4.37
C GLY A 11 6.95 -31.19 5.60
N GLN A 12 7.27 -30.50 6.69
CA GLN A 12 7.98 -31.09 7.84
C GLN A 12 7.07 -31.69 8.91
N ASN A 13 5.74 -31.60 8.76
CA ASN A 13 4.78 -31.98 9.82
C ASN A 13 5.08 -31.29 11.18
N LEU A 14 5.54 -30.04 11.15
CA LEU A 14 6.01 -29.35 12.36
C LEU A 14 5.20 -28.08 12.68
N ALA A 15 4.57 -27.46 11.67
CA ALA A 15 3.87 -26.19 11.85
C ALA A 15 2.68 -26.34 12.80
N ASN A 16 2.44 -25.31 13.61
CA ASN A 16 1.25 -25.18 14.41
C ASN A 16 0.05 -24.75 13.54
N PRO A 17 -0.99 -25.59 13.37
CA PRO A 17 -2.12 -25.25 12.50
C PRO A 17 -3.11 -24.27 13.16
N SER A 18 -2.92 -23.93 14.45
CA SER A 18 -3.89 -23.16 15.26
C SER A 18 -4.26 -21.81 14.63
N GLY A 19 -3.31 -21.10 14.02
CA GLY A 19 -3.57 -19.79 13.41
C GLY A 19 -4.53 -19.83 12.22
N LEU A 20 -4.53 -20.92 11.44
CA LEU A 20 -5.49 -21.14 10.36
C LEU A 20 -6.81 -21.68 10.91
N PHE A 21 -6.73 -22.61 11.86
CA PHE A 21 -7.89 -23.20 12.53
C PHE A 21 -8.75 -22.15 13.24
N LEU A 22 -8.16 -21.28 14.06
CA LEU A 22 -8.88 -20.18 14.73
C LEU A 22 -9.43 -19.16 13.73
N GLY A 23 -8.78 -18.96 12.58
CA GLY A 23 -9.34 -18.19 11.48
C GLY A 23 -10.60 -18.83 10.88
N SER A 24 -10.63 -20.16 10.76
CA SER A 24 -11.83 -20.88 10.32
C SER A 24 -12.98 -20.81 11.34
N ILE A 25 -12.69 -20.73 12.64
CA ILE A 25 -13.69 -20.48 13.68
C ILE A 25 -14.36 -19.12 13.49
N LEU A 26 -13.57 -18.06 13.22
CA LEU A 26 -14.14 -16.74 12.90
C LEU A 26 -15.01 -16.77 11.64
N MET A 27 -14.59 -17.53 10.62
CA MET A 27 -15.40 -17.75 9.42
C MET A 27 -16.71 -18.46 9.74
N LEU A 28 -16.70 -19.53 10.54
CA LEU A 28 -17.91 -20.27 10.95
C LEU A 28 -18.91 -19.36 11.68
N VAL A 29 -18.44 -18.51 12.59
CA VAL A 29 -19.27 -17.49 13.25
C VAL A 29 -19.85 -16.52 12.21
N HIS A 30 -19.02 -16.04 11.27
CA HIS A 30 -19.46 -15.11 10.21
C HIS A 30 -20.55 -15.70 9.29
N ILE A 31 -20.43 -16.98 8.92
CA ILE A 31 -21.44 -17.68 8.10
C ILE A 31 -22.59 -18.27 8.91
N ASN A 32 -22.77 -17.81 10.16
CA ASN A 32 -23.86 -18.17 11.05
C ASN A 32 -23.92 -19.66 11.42
N GLN A 33 -22.75 -20.28 11.65
CA GLN A 33 -22.57 -21.63 12.21
C GLN A 33 -21.90 -21.58 13.60
N PRO A 34 -22.51 -20.90 14.59
CA PRO A 34 -21.91 -20.67 15.90
C PRO A 34 -21.76 -21.95 16.73
N ASP A 35 -22.65 -22.92 16.53
CA ASP A 35 -22.63 -24.23 17.18
C ASP A 35 -21.41 -25.06 16.74
N VAL A 36 -21.14 -25.11 15.44
CA VAL A 36 -19.95 -25.76 14.87
C VAL A 36 -18.68 -25.06 15.33
N ALA A 37 -18.69 -23.72 15.34
CA ALA A 37 -17.57 -22.91 15.85
C ALA A 37 -17.28 -23.18 17.33
N GLU A 38 -18.32 -23.29 18.17
CA GLU A 38 -18.20 -23.59 19.59
C GLU A 38 -17.60 -24.98 19.84
N LEU A 39 -18.08 -25.99 19.10
CA LEU A 39 -17.55 -27.36 19.19
C LEU A 39 -16.07 -27.42 18.83
N ALA A 40 -15.69 -26.81 17.70
CA ALA A 40 -14.32 -26.81 17.20
C ALA A 40 -13.36 -26.04 18.14
N HIS A 41 -13.77 -24.86 18.62
CA HIS A 41 -12.92 -24.04 19.47
C HIS A 41 -12.73 -24.64 20.86
N ASN A 42 -13.79 -25.18 21.48
CA ASN A 42 -13.64 -25.83 22.78
C ASN A 42 -12.82 -27.11 22.70
N ALA A 43 -12.92 -27.88 21.60
CA ALA A 43 -12.03 -29.02 21.37
C ALA A 43 -10.56 -28.61 21.29
N TRP A 44 -10.26 -27.50 20.58
CA TRP A 44 -8.91 -26.94 20.53
C TRP A 44 -8.42 -26.48 21.91
N LEU A 45 -9.24 -25.76 22.68
CA LEU A 45 -8.91 -25.36 24.05
C LEU A 45 -8.63 -26.59 24.94
N ARG A 46 -9.45 -27.64 24.81
CA ARG A 46 -9.23 -28.90 25.54
C ARG A 46 -7.92 -29.57 25.14
N THR A 47 -7.52 -29.54 23.86
CA THR A 47 -6.21 -30.06 23.41
C THR A 47 -5.04 -29.32 24.06
N ILE A 48 -5.11 -27.99 24.12
CA ILE A 48 -4.10 -27.16 24.77
C ILE A 48 -4.06 -27.44 26.28
N GLU A 49 -5.22 -27.52 26.92
CA GLU A 49 -5.31 -27.83 28.36
C GLU A 49 -4.76 -29.22 28.72
N ASP A 50 -5.03 -30.22 27.88
CA ASP A 50 -4.49 -31.56 28.06
C ASP A 50 -2.96 -31.61 27.85
N GLY A 51 -2.35 -30.53 27.37
CA GLY A 51 -0.91 -30.37 27.22
C GLY A 51 -0.34 -30.99 25.94
N VAL A 52 -1.18 -31.21 24.92
CA VAL A 52 -0.76 -31.68 23.60
C VAL A 52 -0.38 -30.47 22.76
N HIS A 53 0.93 -30.25 22.57
CA HIS A 53 1.44 -28.99 21.99
C HIS A 53 2.38 -29.22 20.82
N THR A 54 2.29 -28.36 19.81
CA THR A 54 3.32 -28.24 18.78
C THR A 54 4.57 -27.55 19.31
N TYR A 55 5.67 -27.63 18.56
CA TYR A 55 7.00 -27.24 19.04
C TYR A 55 7.14 -25.80 19.55
N ASP A 56 6.31 -24.89 19.03
CA ASP A 56 6.27 -23.46 19.34
C ASP A 56 5.51 -23.15 20.63
N MET A 57 4.61 -24.06 21.06
CA MET A 57 3.86 -23.95 22.32
C MET A 57 4.41 -24.87 23.41
N TYR A 58 5.17 -25.91 23.03
CA TYR A 58 5.69 -26.90 23.96
C TYR A 58 6.65 -26.28 24.98
N LYS A 59 6.40 -26.57 26.26
CA LYS A 59 7.21 -26.16 27.40
C LYS A 59 7.37 -27.31 28.38
N GLU A 60 8.60 -27.66 28.70
CA GLU A 60 8.93 -28.70 29.69
C GLU A 60 8.34 -28.39 31.06
N GLY A 61 7.82 -29.40 31.74
CA GLY A 61 7.14 -29.27 33.03
C GLY A 61 5.71 -28.70 32.97
N VAL A 62 5.26 -28.23 31.79
CA VAL A 62 3.88 -27.74 31.57
C VAL A 62 3.15 -28.59 30.54
N SER A 63 3.81 -28.89 29.42
CA SER A 63 3.25 -29.70 28.33
C SER A 63 3.39 -31.18 28.63
N LYS A 64 2.41 -31.99 28.23
CA LYS A 64 2.47 -33.45 28.38
C LYS A 64 3.09 -34.12 27.17
N GLU A 65 2.84 -33.59 25.97
CA GLU A 65 3.29 -34.19 24.73
C GLU A 65 3.69 -33.12 23.70
N LYS A 66 4.77 -33.38 22.98
CA LYS A 66 5.21 -32.59 21.83
C LYS A 66 4.83 -33.31 20.54
N VAL A 67 3.91 -32.73 19.76
CA VAL A 67 3.35 -33.34 18.55
C VAL A 67 3.66 -32.56 17.28
N GLY A 68 3.52 -33.24 16.13
CA GLY A 68 3.55 -32.61 14.81
C GLY A 68 2.21 -32.02 14.40
N THR A 69 2.14 -31.46 13.19
CA THR A 69 0.94 -30.81 12.64
C THR A 69 -0.26 -31.76 12.56
N LYS A 70 -0.04 -32.97 12.03
CA LYS A 70 -1.09 -33.99 11.81
C LYS A 70 -1.63 -34.51 13.13
N GLU A 71 -0.73 -34.87 14.03
CA GLU A 71 -1.04 -35.44 15.34
C GLU A 71 -1.75 -34.40 16.21
N PHE A 72 -1.36 -33.12 16.13
CA PHE A 72 -2.10 -32.04 16.77
C PHE A 72 -3.52 -31.90 16.21
N ALA A 73 -3.70 -31.98 14.88
CA ALA A 73 -5.02 -31.90 14.26
C ALA A 73 -5.92 -33.09 14.65
N GLU A 74 -5.36 -34.31 14.68
CA GLU A 74 -6.05 -35.51 15.16
C GLU A 74 -6.45 -35.39 16.64
N ALA A 75 -5.57 -34.85 17.48
CA ALA A 75 -5.84 -34.61 18.89
C ALA A 75 -6.97 -33.59 19.11
N VAL A 76 -7.06 -32.55 18.28
CA VAL A 76 -8.21 -31.62 18.28
C VAL A 76 -9.48 -32.35 17.82
N ALA A 77 -9.41 -33.12 16.73
CA ALA A 77 -10.56 -33.84 16.21
C ALA A 77 -11.14 -34.86 17.21
N SER A 78 -10.29 -35.56 17.98
CA SER A 78 -10.71 -36.52 18.99
C SER A 78 -11.40 -35.89 20.21
N ARG A 79 -11.33 -34.57 20.36
CA ARG A 79 -11.89 -33.80 21.48
C ARG A 79 -13.16 -33.03 21.10
N ILE A 80 -13.66 -33.20 19.89
CA ILE A 80 -14.94 -32.60 19.49
C ILE A 80 -16.05 -33.03 20.46
N GLY A 81 -16.82 -32.04 20.94
CA GLY A 81 -17.86 -32.23 21.95
C GLY A 81 -17.37 -32.12 23.40
N GLN A 82 -16.06 -32.04 23.64
CA GLN A 82 -15.50 -31.79 24.96
C GLN A 82 -15.31 -30.30 25.21
N LYS A 83 -15.31 -29.91 26.49
CA LYS A 83 -14.98 -28.55 26.93
C LYS A 83 -13.73 -28.59 27.83
N PRO A 84 -12.91 -27.52 27.83
CA PRO A 84 -11.86 -27.39 28.83
C PRO A 84 -12.44 -27.31 30.25
N GLU A 85 -11.70 -27.82 31.22
CA GLU A 85 -12.03 -27.84 32.65
C GLU A 85 -11.38 -26.67 33.42
N THR A 86 -10.19 -26.24 33.01
CA THR A 86 -9.39 -25.17 33.60
C THR A 86 -9.41 -23.89 32.77
N LEU A 87 -9.20 -23.99 31.46
CA LEU A 87 -9.36 -22.87 30.53
C LEU A 87 -10.85 -22.51 30.44
N LYS A 88 -11.14 -21.22 30.27
CA LYS A 88 -12.52 -20.76 30.13
C LYS A 88 -13.12 -21.30 28.82
N PRO A 89 -14.23 -22.06 28.85
CA PRO A 89 -14.89 -22.50 27.65
C PRO A 89 -15.48 -21.29 26.90
N VAL A 90 -15.53 -21.40 25.57
CA VAL A 90 -16.13 -20.38 24.71
C VAL A 90 -17.57 -20.74 24.37
N THR A 91 -18.37 -19.70 24.12
CA THR A 91 -19.70 -19.83 23.54
C THR A 91 -19.85 -18.81 22.43
N TYR A 92 -20.57 -19.17 21.37
CA TYR A 92 -20.86 -18.28 20.26
C TYR A 92 -22.37 -18.14 20.08
N THR A 93 -22.82 -16.91 19.86
CA THR A 93 -24.21 -16.63 19.50
C THR A 93 -24.33 -16.53 17.99
N ALA A 94 -25.48 -16.94 17.43
CA ALA A 94 -25.81 -16.61 16.06
C ALA A 94 -25.69 -15.09 15.87
N ASN A 95 -25.09 -14.67 14.76
CA ASN A 95 -25.13 -13.27 14.41
C ASN A 95 -26.60 -12.96 14.09
N VAL A 96 -27.21 -12.10 14.90
CA VAL A 96 -28.41 -11.40 14.47
C VAL A 96 -27.98 -10.64 13.23
N VAL A 97 -28.70 -10.82 12.12
CA VAL A 97 -28.48 -10.01 10.92
C VAL A 97 -28.73 -8.57 11.35
N GLU A 98 -27.67 -7.86 11.77
CA GLU A 98 -27.71 -6.42 11.82
C GLU A 98 -28.05 -6.01 10.39
N SER A 99 -29.13 -5.26 10.25
CA SER A 99 -29.44 -4.59 9.00
C SER A 99 -28.25 -3.66 8.75
N ASP A 100 -27.25 -4.11 7.99
CA ASP A 100 -26.07 -3.33 7.63
C ASP A 100 -26.60 -2.16 6.80
N PRO A 101 -26.87 -1.00 7.44
CA PRO A 101 -27.50 0.08 6.75
C PRO A 101 -26.40 0.59 5.83
N LYS A 102 -26.54 0.30 4.53
CA LYS A 102 -25.56 0.70 3.52
C LYS A 102 -25.10 2.12 3.86
N PRO A 103 -23.79 2.34 4.07
CA PRO A 103 -23.31 3.64 4.48
C PRO A 103 -23.91 4.69 3.53
N ILE A 104 -24.52 5.72 4.10
CA ILE A 104 -25.09 6.81 3.32
C ILE A 104 -23.90 7.53 2.68
N TYR A 105 -23.52 7.11 1.48
CA TYR A 105 -22.56 7.84 0.67
C TYR A 105 -23.25 9.12 0.23
N SER A 106 -22.82 10.27 0.78
CA SER A 106 -23.07 11.53 0.09
C SER A 106 -22.22 11.51 -1.18
N THR A 107 -22.84 11.71 -2.34
CA THR A 107 -22.08 12.01 -3.55
C THR A 107 -21.33 13.31 -3.28
N PRO A 108 -19.99 13.33 -3.39
CA PRO A 108 -19.23 14.56 -3.24
C PRO A 108 -19.75 15.60 -4.23
N THR A 109 -19.86 16.85 -3.79
CA THR A 109 -20.22 17.95 -4.68
C THR A 109 -19.16 18.05 -5.78
N PRO A 110 -19.54 18.06 -7.07
CA PRO A 110 -18.59 18.27 -8.16
C PRO A 110 -17.81 19.58 -7.96
N GLN A 111 -16.49 19.50 -7.98
CA GLN A 111 -15.60 20.67 -7.87
C GLN A 111 -15.24 21.18 -9.26
N LYS A 112 -15.07 22.50 -9.42
CA LYS A 112 -14.50 23.09 -10.64
C LYS A 112 -13.04 22.67 -10.73
N LYS A 113 -12.67 22.01 -11.83
CA LYS A 113 -11.32 21.49 -12.07
C LYS A 113 -10.64 22.26 -13.19
N ASP A 114 -9.65 23.07 -12.82
CA ASP A 114 -8.92 23.95 -13.73
C ASP A 114 -7.52 23.39 -13.97
N LEU A 115 -7.16 23.10 -15.24
CA LEU A 115 -5.82 22.65 -15.61
C LEU A 115 -4.89 23.87 -15.61
N VAL A 116 -3.84 23.89 -14.78
CA VAL A 116 -3.00 25.08 -14.58
C VAL A 116 -1.51 24.85 -14.85
N GLY A 117 -1.13 23.65 -15.26
CA GLY A 117 0.25 23.31 -15.61
C GLY A 117 0.46 21.81 -15.78
N VAL A 118 1.72 21.42 -15.89
CA VAL A 118 2.14 20.01 -15.99
C VAL A 118 3.53 19.83 -15.38
N ASP A 119 3.73 18.75 -14.64
CA ASP A 119 5.04 18.24 -14.29
C ASP A 119 5.46 17.21 -15.34
N ILE A 120 6.58 17.48 -16.02
CA ILE A 120 7.23 16.59 -16.98
C ILE A 120 8.37 15.87 -16.27
N PHE A 121 8.40 14.55 -16.35
CA PHE A 121 9.45 13.75 -15.74
C PHE A 121 10.39 13.22 -16.81
N LEU A 122 11.69 13.39 -16.57
CA LEU A 122 12.75 13.00 -17.51
C LEU A 122 13.62 11.90 -16.91
N ASP A 123 14.03 10.94 -17.75
CA ASP A 123 15.24 10.15 -17.54
C ASP A 123 16.38 10.83 -18.28
N TRP A 124 17.30 11.43 -17.55
CA TRP A 124 18.41 12.16 -18.12
C TRP A 124 19.66 12.09 -17.25
N TRP A 125 20.73 11.55 -17.82
CA TRP A 125 22.00 11.38 -17.12
C TRP A 125 23.16 11.98 -17.91
N LYS A 126 24.04 12.71 -17.23
CA LYS A 126 25.24 13.31 -17.81
C LYS A 126 26.54 12.91 -17.11
N GLY A 127 26.55 11.78 -16.42
CA GLY A 127 27.78 11.24 -15.81
C GLY A 127 28.22 11.90 -14.51
N SER A 128 27.39 12.73 -13.86
CA SER A 128 27.71 13.41 -12.59
C SER A 128 26.50 13.43 -11.66
N PHE A 129 26.74 13.41 -10.34
CA PHE A 129 25.69 13.58 -9.34
C PHE A 129 25.51 15.04 -8.87
N TYR A 130 26.45 15.92 -9.20
CA TYR A 130 26.52 17.30 -8.69
C TYR A 130 26.63 18.31 -9.82
N GLY A 131 26.03 19.49 -9.66
CA GLY A 131 26.06 20.58 -10.64
C GLY A 131 25.22 20.38 -11.91
N VAL A 132 24.65 19.19 -12.10
CA VAL A 132 23.95 18.76 -13.32
C VAL A 132 22.70 19.58 -13.65
N ALA A 133 22.00 20.09 -12.63
CA ALA A 133 20.80 20.90 -12.82
C ALA A 133 21.06 22.21 -13.59
N ASN A 134 22.28 22.78 -13.49
CA ASN A 134 22.67 23.97 -14.24
C ASN A 134 22.89 23.70 -15.73
N GLU A 135 23.09 22.43 -16.10
CA GLU A 135 23.23 22.01 -17.50
C GLU A 135 21.88 21.59 -18.08
N LEU A 136 21.04 20.90 -17.30
CA LEU A 136 19.69 20.51 -17.73
C LEU A 136 18.74 21.71 -17.82
N GLY A 137 18.84 22.66 -16.88
CA GLY A 137 17.97 23.84 -16.81
C GLY A 137 17.83 24.59 -18.13
N PRO A 138 18.93 25.06 -18.74
CA PRO A 138 18.88 25.77 -20.03
C PRO A 138 18.31 24.94 -21.18
N LEU A 139 18.56 23.62 -21.20
CA LEU A 139 18.00 22.72 -22.23
C LEU A 139 16.48 22.62 -22.10
N VAL A 140 15.98 22.55 -20.87
CA VAL A 140 14.54 22.51 -20.58
C VAL A 140 13.87 23.89 -20.75
N GLU A 141 14.57 24.99 -20.48
CA GLU A 141 14.04 26.33 -20.79
C GLU A 141 13.90 26.59 -22.28
N ALA A 142 14.77 26.00 -23.10
CA ALA A 142 14.69 26.13 -24.55
C ALA A 142 13.40 25.52 -25.15
N VAL A 143 12.72 24.62 -24.42
CA VAL A 143 11.43 24.04 -24.84
C VAL A 143 10.21 24.84 -24.35
N ASN A 144 10.41 26.01 -23.72
CA ASN A 144 9.34 26.96 -23.45
C ASN A 144 8.65 27.39 -24.76
N GLY A 145 7.36 27.70 -24.69
CA GLY A 145 6.60 28.12 -25.87
C GLY A 145 5.11 27.79 -25.76
N ASP A 146 4.33 28.27 -26.73
CA ASP A 146 2.87 28.15 -26.78
C ASP A 146 2.18 28.57 -25.47
N GLY A 147 2.69 29.59 -24.80
CA GLY A 147 2.14 30.09 -23.54
C GLY A 147 2.46 29.23 -22.30
N LEU A 148 3.40 28.29 -22.39
CA LEU A 148 3.95 27.53 -21.27
C LEU A 148 5.42 27.88 -21.03
N LYS A 149 5.79 28.01 -19.75
CA LYS A 149 7.19 28.19 -19.33
C LYS A 149 7.56 27.27 -18.18
N LEU A 150 8.83 26.88 -18.14
CA LEU A 150 9.46 26.23 -17.01
C LEU A 150 9.39 27.15 -15.77
N GLN A 151 8.87 26.60 -14.68
CA GLN A 151 8.84 27.24 -13.38
C GLN A 151 10.00 26.77 -12.51
N THR A 152 10.18 25.44 -12.39
CA THR A 152 11.21 24.81 -11.57
C THR A 152 11.61 23.46 -12.12
N ILE A 153 12.84 23.03 -11.82
CA ILE A 153 13.24 21.63 -11.88
C ILE A 153 13.51 21.15 -10.46
N ALA A 154 13.00 19.98 -10.12
CA ALA A 154 13.28 19.29 -8.88
C ALA A 154 13.91 17.92 -9.14
N ASN A 155 14.76 17.47 -8.22
CA ASN A 155 15.35 16.14 -8.22
C ASN A 155 15.10 15.52 -6.84
N ARG A 156 14.48 14.34 -6.80
CA ARG A 156 14.00 13.68 -5.55
C ARG A 156 13.18 14.61 -4.63
N GLY A 157 12.37 15.49 -5.22
CA GLY A 157 11.51 16.43 -4.47
C GLY A 157 12.20 17.72 -4.00
N VAL A 158 13.51 17.89 -4.23
CA VAL A 158 14.24 19.12 -3.89
C VAL A 158 14.34 20.00 -5.14
N LYS A 159 13.97 21.28 -5.03
CA LYS A 159 14.18 22.27 -6.10
C LYS A 159 15.69 22.41 -6.36
N VAL A 160 16.10 22.20 -7.61
CA VAL A 160 17.49 22.29 -8.07
C VAL A 160 17.69 23.31 -9.19
N TYR A 161 16.61 23.81 -9.79
CA TYR A 161 16.65 24.87 -10.80
C TYR A 161 15.37 25.72 -10.77
N PRO A 162 15.44 27.04 -11.02
CA PRO A 162 16.66 27.87 -11.01
C PRO A 162 17.22 28.03 -9.59
N GLU A 163 18.48 28.45 -9.46
CA GLU A 163 19.12 28.75 -8.17
C GLU A 163 19.16 27.56 -7.17
N GLY A 164 19.43 26.35 -7.66
CA GLY A 164 19.67 25.20 -6.78
C GLY A 164 21.04 25.25 -6.10
N PHE A 165 21.18 24.53 -4.99
CA PHE A 165 22.48 24.34 -4.35
C PHE A 165 23.33 23.34 -5.14
N SER A 166 24.56 23.71 -5.49
CA SER A 166 25.51 22.87 -6.26
C SER A 166 25.78 21.52 -5.62
N ASP A 167 25.73 21.47 -4.29
CA ASP A 167 26.07 20.31 -3.48
C ASP A 167 24.87 19.35 -3.31
N THR A 168 23.72 19.68 -3.94
CA THR A 168 22.57 18.78 -3.95
C THR A 168 22.91 17.55 -4.77
N PHE A 169 22.92 16.39 -4.11
CA PHE A 169 23.02 15.10 -4.79
C PHE A 169 21.78 14.86 -5.65
N THR A 170 22.00 14.69 -6.95
CA THR A 170 20.95 14.45 -7.96
C THR A 170 21.05 13.03 -8.52
N VAL A 171 19.93 12.50 -9.04
CA VAL A 171 19.85 11.26 -9.82
C VAL A 171 19.40 11.55 -11.25
N ASP A 172 19.36 10.53 -12.09
CA ASP A 172 18.88 10.58 -13.49
C ASP A 172 17.39 10.93 -13.65
N HIS A 173 16.61 10.92 -12.57
CA HIS A 173 15.17 11.23 -12.59
C HIS A 173 14.84 12.67 -12.18
N TRP A 174 14.29 13.46 -13.11
CA TRP A 174 14.02 14.89 -12.94
C TRP A 174 12.52 15.20 -13.03
N ARG A 175 12.04 16.20 -12.27
CA ARG A 175 10.69 16.77 -12.39
C ARG A 175 10.81 18.21 -12.88
N CYS A 176 10.36 18.49 -14.08
CA CYS A 176 10.33 19.81 -14.70
C CYS A 176 8.90 20.34 -14.67
N ARG A 177 8.64 21.38 -13.88
CA ARG A 177 7.31 21.98 -13.73
C ARG A 177 7.09 23.07 -14.77
N PHE A 178 6.07 22.92 -15.61
CA PHE A 178 5.62 23.93 -16.55
C PHE A 178 4.29 24.52 -16.09
N VAL A 179 4.20 25.85 -16.20
CA VAL A 179 2.99 26.64 -15.88
C VAL A 179 2.72 27.61 -17.01
N ALA A 180 1.55 28.25 -17.00
CA ALA A 180 1.24 29.30 -17.96
C ALA A 180 2.25 30.46 -17.87
N GLU A 181 2.65 31.02 -19.02
CA GLU A 181 3.50 32.20 -19.09
C GLU A 181 2.90 33.40 -18.35
N ALA A 182 1.56 33.52 -18.44
CA ALA A 182 0.74 34.53 -17.77
C ALA A 182 0.75 34.42 -16.22
N GLY A 183 1.34 33.36 -15.67
CA GLY A 183 1.53 33.17 -14.23
C GLY A 183 1.02 31.82 -13.74
N GLU A 184 1.56 31.39 -12.59
CA GLU A 184 1.10 30.16 -11.92
C GLU A 184 -0.40 30.24 -11.57
N GLY A 185 -1.11 29.13 -11.76
CA GLY A 185 -2.54 29.05 -11.47
C GLY A 185 -3.44 29.59 -12.58
N LYS A 186 -2.89 30.12 -13.67
CA LYS A 186 -3.66 30.42 -14.89
C LYS A 186 -3.92 29.15 -15.67
N GLU A 187 -5.10 29.08 -16.27
CA GLU A 187 -5.53 27.91 -17.03
C GLU A 187 -4.64 27.69 -18.26
N VAL A 188 -4.31 26.43 -18.51
CA VAL A 188 -3.62 25.93 -19.69
C VAL A 188 -4.48 24.85 -20.35
N THR A 189 -4.24 24.61 -21.62
CA THR A 189 -5.02 23.67 -22.43
C THR A 189 -4.25 22.37 -22.64
N LYS A 190 -4.99 21.28 -22.90
CA LYS A 190 -4.37 20.00 -23.28
C LYS A 190 -3.56 20.10 -24.58
N ALA A 191 -3.96 20.97 -25.51
CA ALA A 191 -3.22 21.21 -26.75
C ALA A 191 -1.82 21.79 -26.46
N GLN A 192 -1.71 22.72 -25.51
CA GLN A 192 -0.41 23.26 -25.07
C GLN A 192 0.48 22.18 -24.44
N LEU A 193 -0.10 21.28 -23.63
CA LEU A 193 0.64 20.14 -23.05
C LEU A 193 1.18 19.20 -24.14
N ILE A 194 0.37 18.86 -25.14
CA ILE A 194 0.79 18.00 -26.26
C ILE A 194 1.91 18.67 -27.06
N SER A 195 1.77 19.97 -27.36
CA SER A 195 2.80 20.73 -28.06
C SER A 195 4.11 20.81 -27.25
N LEU A 196 4.02 20.94 -25.93
CA LEU A 196 5.18 20.89 -25.05
C LEU A 196 5.89 19.52 -25.14
N LEU A 197 5.15 18.41 -25.07
CA LEU A 197 5.72 17.07 -25.23
C LEU A 197 6.40 16.87 -26.57
N GLN A 198 5.83 17.43 -27.65
CA GLN A 198 6.47 17.41 -28.96
C GLN A 198 7.81 18.16 -28.96
N ARG A 199 7.90 19.32 -28.30
CA ARG A 199 9.18 20.05 -28.18
C ARG A 199 10.21 19.31 -27.33
N PHE A 200 9.79 18.57 -26.31
CA PHE A 200 10.68 17.70 -25.55
C PHE A 200 11.27 16.58 -26.42
N ASP A 201 10.43 15.92 -27.23
CA ASP A 201 10.85 14.89 -28.20
C ASP A 201 11.81 15.45 -29.26
N GLU A 202 11.47 16.60 -29.86
CA GLU A 202 12.31 17.29 -30.85
C GLU A 202 13.67 17.73 -30.26
N ALA A 203 13.72 18.03 -28.96
CA ALA A 203 14.95 18.37 -28.24
C ALA A 203 15.77 17.13 -27.80
N GLY A 204 15.25 15.91 -28.01
CA GLY A 204 15.90 14.67 -27.59
C GLY A 204 15.93 14.47 -26.07
N LEU A 205 14.97 15.07 -25.36
CA LEU A 205 14.82 14.94 -23.91
C LEU A 205 13.75 13.88 -23.60
N ASP A 206 14.17 12.71 -23.10
CA ASP A 206 13.29 11.56 -22.89
C ASP A 206 12.27 11.79 -21.77
N VAL A 207 11.00 11.91 -22.15
CA VAL A 207 9.87 12.07 -21.22
C VAL A 207 9.34 10.70 -20.82
N ILE A 208 9.54 10.33 -19.56
CA ILE A 208 9.13 9.04 -19.02
C ILE A 208 7.77 9.08 -18.29
N LYS A 209 7.31 10.27 -17.89
CA LYS A 209 6.05 10.45 -17.16
C LYS A 209 5.58 11.91 -17.21
N THR A 210 4.26 12.11 -17.12
CA THR A 210 3.64 13.44 -16.94
C THR A 210 2.64 13.43 -15.79
N GLU A 211 2.52 14.53 -15.06
CA GLU A 211 1.45 14.75 -14.09
C GLU A 211 0.80 16.12 -14.32
N ASN A 212 -0.49 16.15 -14.60
CA ASN A 212 -1.21 17.40 -14.81
C ASN A 212 -1.44 18.12 -13.49
N LEU A 213 -1.20 19.43 -13.47
CA LEU A 213 -1.43 20.28 -12.30
C LEU A 213 -2.83 20.86 -12.38
N TYR A 214 -3.66 20.56 -11.39
CA TYR A 214 -5.03 21.05 -11.31
C TYR A 214 -5.26 21.90 -10.08
N ASN A 215 -6.06 22.95 -10.25
CA ASN A 215 -6.77 23.58 -9.15
C ASN A 215 -8.18 22.98 -9.03
N PHE A 216 -8.64 22.77 -7.79
CA PHE A 216 -10.00 22.34 -7.45
C PHE A 216 -10.66 23.47 -6.66
N ASP A 217 -11.69 24.08 -7.23
CA ASP A 217 -12.36 25.28 -6.68
C ASP A 217 -11.36 26.41 -6.34
N GLY A 218 -10.35 26.59 -7.20
CA GLY A 218 -9.29 27.59 -7.03
C GLY A 218 -8.16 27.19 -6.07
N ALA A 219 -8.28 26.07 -5.35
CA ALA A 219 -7.23 25.56 -4.47
C ALA A 219 -6.28 24.61 -5.22
N LYS A 220 -4.96 24.70 -4.97
CA LYS A 220 -3.95 23.84 -5.61
C LYS A 220 -4.14 22.38 -5.21
N GLY A 221 -4.25 21.49 -6.19
CA GLY A 221 -4.25 20.04 -6.02
C GLY A 221 -2.85 19.41 -6.07
N PHE A 222 -1.79 20.21 -5.91
CA PHE A 222 -0.40 19.81 -6.03
C PHE A 222 0.47 20.60 -5.05
N SER A 223 1.60 20.02 -4.62
CA SER A 223 2.61 20.72 -3.80
C SER A 223 3.59 21.50 -4.67
N ALA A 224 4.29 22.47 -4.07
CA ALA A 224 5.41 23.19 -4.70
C ALA A 224 6.51 22.23 -5.22
#